data_AF-A0A2S5NJN7-F1
#
_entry.id   AF-A0A2S5NJN7-F1
#
_cell.length_a   1.000
_cell.length_b   1.000
_cell.length_c   1.000
_cell.angle_alpha   90.00
_cell.angle_beta   90.00
_cell.angle_gamma   90.00
#
_symmetry.space_group_name_H-M   'P 1'
#
loop_
_entity.id
_entity.type
_entity.pdbx_description
1 polymer ?
#
loop_
_entity_poly.entity_id
_entity_poly.type
_entity_poly.pdbx_seq_one_letter_code
_entity_poly.pdbx_strand_id
1 'polypeptide(L)'
;AQERFGEHAEKFVFELAWRDYWRHVWYDLGDGIFSDIEDPKVALGDKLMPDFIRQGITGLPCMDGFIRDLTQYGYVHNHARMWFAAYVVHWLKVDWREAADWFEHHLLDGDKASNHLSWQWVASLFSSKPYYFNKENLARYTGEKYCANCKITCPFDDSYEALSDKLFANLTPAPAKKHKVSIPLKVAMSTHQAVAIFVHDEMLSAAHPLMHKPMPKIFVFDDLLHGRWPLKRIQFVADCLSELQDVEVWMGDTPTVLKERGVGQVITQQTPNRQLRALLEPFNTTWQPEVKFTTAEISEKRLKRFSRYWEKVGPDLLGEHYRQP
;
A
#
# COMPACT_ATOMS: atom_id res chain seq x y z
N ALA A 1 2.48 13.85 -24.25
CA ALA A 1 3.28 12.72 -23.71
C ALA A 1 3.45 11.62 -24.75
N GLN A 2 2.35 11.10 -25.31
CA GLN A 2 2.36 10.07 -26.35
C GLN A 2 3.26 10.40 -27.54
N GLU A 3 3.12 11.59 -28.13
CA GLU A 3 3.96 12.05 -29.25
C GLU A 3 5.46 12.05 -28.95
N ARG A 4 5.83 12.21 -27.67
CA ARG A 4 7.23 12.35 -27.24
C ARG A 4 7.84 11.05 -26.70
N PHE A 5 7.04 10.19 -26.08
CA PHE A 5 7.51 9.02 -25.33
C PHE A 5 6.86 7.69 -25.76
N GLY A 6 5.87 7.71 -26.65
CA GLY A 6 5.21 6.52 -27.20
C GLY A 6 4.76 5.52 -26.13
N GLU A 7 5.09 4.24 -26.32
CA GLU A 7 4.71 3.13 -25.44
C GLU A 7 5.19 3.29 -23.99
N HIS A 8 6.25 4.07 -23.74
CA HIS A 8 6.68 4.35 -22.37
C HIS A 8 5.67 5.24 -21.60
N ALA A 9 4.99 6.16 -22.29
CA ALA A 9 3.93 6.96 -21.68
C ALA A 9 2.71 6.09 -21.33
N GLU A 10 2.31 5.19 -22.24
CA GLU A 10 1.21 4.24 -21.98
C GLU A 10 1.52 3.35 -20.77
N LYS A 11 2.73 2.79 -20.71
CA LYS A 11 3.16 1.98 -19.57
C LYS A 11 3.15 2.79 -18.26
N PHE A 12 3.59 4.05 -18.29
CA PHE A 12 3.52 4.91 -17.11
C PHE A 12 2.07 5.13 -16.64
N VAL A 13 1.15 5.44 -17.56
CA VAL A 13 -0.28 5.59 -17.24
C VAL A 13 -0.87 4.28 -16.71
N PHE A 14 -0.46 3.14 -17.26
CA PHE A 14 -0.87 1.81 -16.80
C PHE A 14 -0.45 1.54 -15.35
N GLU A 15 0.77 1.92 -14.95
CA GLU A 15 1.23 1.81 -13.56
C GLU A 15 0.46 2.77 -12.63
N LEU A 16 0.14 3.99 -13.07
CA LEU A 16 -0.74 4.90 -12.31
C LEU A 16 -2.16 4.34 -12.15
N ALA A 17 -2.65 3.63 -13.16
CA ALA A 17 -3.95 2.98 -13.11
C ALA A 17 -4.02 1.86 -12.08
N TRP A 18 -2.90 1.18 -11.77
CA TRP A 18 -2.84 0.22 -10.66
C TRP A 18 -3.07 0.87 -9.30
N ARG A 19 -2.42 2.03 -9.05
CA ARG A 19 -2.66 2.81 -7.82
C ARG A 19 -4.14 3.18 -7.70
N ASP A 20 -4.72 3.73 -8.78
CA ASP A 20 -6.13 4.15 -8.78
C ASP A 20 -7.07 2.96 -8.55
N TYR A 21 -6.83 1.84 -9.23
CA TYR A 21 -7.58 0.61 -9.03
C TYR A 21 -7.56 0.13 -7.58
N TRP A 22 -6.38 0.06 -6.96
CA TRP A 22 -6.23 -0.32 -5.55
C TRP A 22 -6.95 0.64 -4.61
N ARG A 23 -6.90 1.93 -4.91
CA ARG A 23 -7.64 2.94 -4.15
C ARG A 23 -9.15 2.71 -4.22
N HIS A 24 -9.69 2.43 -5.40
CA HIS A 24 -11.10 2.09 -5.59
C HIS A 24 -11.50 0.81 -4.82
N VAL A 25 -10.66 -0.22 -4.83
CA VAL A 25 -10.91 -1.45 -4.06
C VAL A 25 -10.92 -1.17 -2.56
N TRP A 26 -10.05 -0.28 -2.06
CA TRP A 26 -10.06 0.09 -0.65
C TRP A 26 -11.32 0.87 -0.26
N TYR A 27 -11.83 1.75 -1.12
CA TYR A 27 -13.13 2.39 -0.88
C TYR A 27 -14.29 1.40 -0.78
N ASP A 28 -14.33 0.41 -1.67
CA ASP A 28 -15.35 -0.62 -1.71
C ASP A 28 -15.31 -1.50 -0.45
N LEU A 29 -14.11 -1.95 -0.06
CA LEU A 29 -13.94 -2.94 1.01
C LEU A 29 -13.76 -2.32 2.40
N GLY A 30 -13.30 -1.06 2.49
CA GLY A 30 -12.82 -0.45 3.74
C GLY A 30 -11.78 -1.33 4.42
N ASP A 31 -11.99 -1.65 5.71
CA ASP A 31 -11.09 -2.52 6.48
C ASP A 31 -11.01 -3.97 5.96
N GLY A 32 -11.86 -4.34 5.00
CA GLY A 32 -11.79 -5.64 4.33
C GLY A 32 -10.42 -5.90 3.67
N ILE A 33 -9.66 -4.85 3.33
CA ILE A 33 -8.30 -5.00 2.76
C ILE A 33 -7.28 -5.59 3.75
N PHE A 34 -7.57 -5.61 5.04
CA PHE A 34 -6.73 -6.21 6.09
C PHE A 34 -7.15 -7.65 6.42
N SER A 35 -8.17 -8.16 5.74
CA SER A 35 -8.65 -9.54 5.82
C SER A 35 -8.42 -10.25 4.50
N ASP A 36 -8.57 -11.57 4.52
CA ASP A 36 -8.58 -12.37 3.30
C ASP A 36 -9.85 -11.99 2.50
N ILE A 37 -9.64 -11.44 1.30
CA ILE A 37 -10.73 -10.97 0.41
C ILE A 37 -11.46 -12.15 -0.26
N GLU A 38 -10.72 -13.18 -0.66
CA GLU A 38 -11.23 -14.42 -1.24
C GLU A 38 -10.66 -15.63 -0.50
N ASP A 39 -11.26 -16.80 -0.69
CA ASP A 39 -10.60 -18.04 -0.30
C ASP A 39 -9.27 -18.18 -1.06
N PRO A 40 -8.17 -18.55 -0.39
CA PRO A 40 -6.88 -18.75 -1.01
C PRO A 40 -6.90 -19.98 -1.93
N LYS A 41 -6.06 -19.97 -2.97
CA LYS A 41 -5.96 -21.06 -3.96
C LYS A 41 -4.87 -22.05 -3.59
N VAL A 42 -4.11 -21.73 -2.53
CA VAL A 42 -3.04 -22.52 -1.92
C VAL A 42 -3.16 -22.38 -0.41
N ALA A 43 -2.65 -23.33 0.40
CA ALA A 43 -2.65 -23.08 1.84
C ALA A 43 -1.65 -21.97 2.21
N LEU A 44 -2.15 -21.05 3.03
CA LEU A 44 -1.40 -19.96 3.61
C LEU A 44 -1.01 -20.30 5.05
N GLY A 45 0.14 -19.79 5.46
CA GLY A 45 0.59 -19.90 6.85
C GLY A 45 -0.05 -18.84 7.75
N ASP A 46 0.24 -18.97 9.04
CA ASP A 46 -0.17 -18.07 10.13
C ASP A 46 0.98 -17.74 11.08
N LYS A 47 2.23 -18.03 10.66
CA LYS A 47 3.39 -17.75 11.49
C LYS A 47 3.61 -16.25 11.58
N LEU A 48 4.04 -15.81 12.75
CA LEU A 48 4.57 -14.46 12.93
C LEU A 48 5.81 -14.25 12.07
N MET A 49 6.05 -13.00 11.67
CA MET A 49 7.22 -12.68 10.86
C MET A 49 8.52 -12.86 11.69
N PRO A 50 9.45 -13.73 11.26
CA PRO A 50 10.67 -14.01 12.01
C PRO A 50 11.59 -12.80 12.14
N ASP A 51 12.31 -12.69 13.26
CA ASP A 51 13.23 -11.56 13.50
C ASP A 51 14.37 -11.48 12.49
N PHE A 52 14.85 -12.61 11.96
CA PHE A 52 15.90 -12.63 10.95
C PHE A 52 15.50 -11.92 9.65
N ILE A 53 14.19 -11.84 9.35
CA ILE A 53 13.65 -11.04 8.24
C ILE A 53 13.75 -9.56 8.57
N ARG A 54 13.33 -9.16 9.78
CA ARG A 54 13.40 -7.75 10.22
C ARG A 54 14.84 -7.24 10.27
N GLN A 55 15.78 -8.14 10.57
CA GLN A 55 17.22 -7.86 10.67
C GLN A 55 17.97 -7.95 9.33
N GLY A 56 17.38 -8.50 8.26
CA GLY A 56 18.05 -8.64 6.97
C GLY A 56 19.18 -9.67 6.95
N ILE A 57 19.02 -10.76 7.70
CA ILE A 57 20.02 -11.85 7.85
C ILE A 57 19.41 -13.21 7.49
N THR A 58 18.67 -13.28 6.39
CA THR A 58 18.06 -14.51 5.87
C THR A 58 19.10 -15.52 5.37
N GLY A 59 20.31 -15.06 5.07
CA GLY A 59 21.35 -15.86 4.41
C GLY A 59 21.14 -16.00 2.90
N LEU A 60 20.10 -15.35 2.34
CA LEU A 60 19.83 -15.26 0.91
C LEU A 60 20.25 -13.86 0.42
N PRO A 61 21.32 -13.73 -0.39
CA PRO A 61 21.86 -12.42 -0.77
C PRO A 61 20.85 -11.47 -1.42
N CYS A 62 19.90 -12.01 -2.20
CA CYS A 62 18.83 -11.23 -2.80
C CYS A 62 17.85 -10.67 -1.75
N MET A 63 17.37 -11.52 -0.83
CA MET A 63 16.42 -11.11 0.20
C MET A 63 17.06 -10.13 1.17
N ASP A 64 18.29 -10.39 1.60
CA ASP A 64 19.04 -9.49 2.48
C ASP A 64 19.29 -8.14 1.80
N GLY A 65 19.56 -8.14 0.49
CA GLY A 65 19.64 -6.93 -0.33
C GLY A 65 18.32 -6.15 -0.37
N PHE A 66 17.18 -6.81 -0.60
CA PHE A 66 15.87 -6.16 -0.64
C PHE A 66 15.45 -5.60 0.72
N ILE A 67 15.69 -6.37 1.79
CA ILE A 67 15.42 -5.92 3.17
C ILE A 67 16.27 -4.71 3.47
N ARG A 68 17.59 -4.74 3.18
CA ARG A 68 18.46 -3.58 3.40
C ARG A 68 17.96 -2.36 2.62
N ASP A 69 17.64 -2.52 1.34
CA ASP A 69 17.21 -1.40 0.50
C ASP A 69 15.88 -0.80 1.04
N LEU A 70 14.94 -1.64 1.49
CA LEU A 70 13.72 -1.23 2.19
C LEU A 70 14.01 -0.52 3.53
N THR A 71 14.83 -1.12 4.40
CA THR A 71 15.01 -0.61 5.76
C THR A 71 15.86 0.65 5.79
N GLN A 72 16.84 0.76 4.90
CA GLN A 72 17.79 1.86 4.83
C GLN A 72 17.28 3.01 3.95
N TYR A 73 16.80 2.72 2.75
CA TYR A 73 16.40 3.75 1.77
C TYR A 73 14.89 3.93 1.66
N GLY A 74 14.10 2.96 2.12
CA GLY A 74 12.63 3.04 2.08
C GLY A 74 12.03 2.90 0.68
N TYR A 75 12.80 2.35 -0.26
CA TYR A 75 12.33 2.03 -1.60
C TYR A 75 12.90 0.69 -2.08
N VAL A 76 12.03 -0.10 -2.71
CA VAL A 76 12.38 -1.34 -3.40
C VAL A 76 11.62 -1.40 -4.72
N HIS A 77 12.26 -1.84 -5.80
CA HIS A 77 11.59 -2.01 -7.10
C HIS A 77 10.45 -3.04 -7.02
N ASN A 78 9.37 -2.86 -7.78
CA ASN A 78 8.17 -3.69 -7.69
C ASN A 78 8.44 -5.20 -7.80
N HIS A 79 9.26 -5.64 -8.77
CA HIS A 79 9.66 -7.06 -8.87
C HIS A 79 10.26 -7.61 -7.58
N ALA A 80 11.14 -6.85 -6.92
CA ALA A 80 11.75 -7.26 -5.67
C ALA A 80 10.73 -7.29 -4.51
N ARG A 81 9.72 -6.40 -4.51
CA ARG A 81 8.59 -6.49 -3.58
C ARG A 81 7.83 -7.81 -3.77
N MET A 82 7.53 -8.16 -5.02
CA MET A 82 6.79 -9.39 -5.34
C MET A 82 7.58 -10.67 -4.98
N TRP A 83 8.89 -10.72 -5.29
CA TRP A 83 9.74 -11.86 -4.93
C TRP A 83 9.87 -12.00 -3.41
N PHE A 84 10.09 -10.88 -2.71
CA PHE A 84 10.17 -10.90 -1.25
C PHE A 84 8.85 -11.38 -0.63
N ALA A 85 7.71 -10.85 -1.11
CA ALA A 85 6.40 -11.28 -0.65
C ALA A 85 6.16 -12.78 -0.91
N ALA A 86 6.51 -13.27 -2.09
CA ALA A 86 6.38 -14.69 -2.42
C ALA A 86 7.24 -15.56 -1.50
N TYR A 87 8.48 -15.18 -1.23
CA TYR A 87 9.37 -15.87 -0.29
C TYR A 87 8.75 -15.95 1.12
N VAL A 88 8.30 -14.81 1.65
CA VAL A 88 7.74 -14.74 3.00
C VAL A 88 6.44 -15.54 3.12
N VAL A 89 5.54 -15.42 2.15
CA VAL A 89 4.24 -16.13 2.18
C VAL A 89 4.39 -17.61 1.86
N HIS A 90 5.09 -17.97 0.79
CA HIS A 90 5.05 -19.33 0.25
C HIS A 90 6.16 -20.24 0.79
N TRP A 91 7.37 -19.73 1.04
CA TRP A 91 8.48 -20.53 1.59
C TRP A 91 8.47 -20.52 3.13
N LEU A 92 8.32 -19.36 3.75
CA LEU A 92 8.38 -19.26 5.21
C LEU A 92 7.03 -19.58 5.88
N LYS A 93 5.93 -19.44 5.15
CA LYS A 93 4.55 -19.57 5.66
C LYS A 93 4.24 -18.56 6.75
N VAL A 94 4.72 -17.33 6.56
CA VAL A 94 4.38 -16.18 7.40
C VAL A 94 3.00 -15.66 7.02
N ASP A 95 2.24 -15.19 8.00
CA ASP A 95 1.00 -14.48 7.75
C ASP A 95 1.28 -13.23 6.90
N TRP A 96 0.62 -13.12 5.75
CA TRP A 96 0.83 -12.02 4.81
C TRP A 96 0.56 -10.66 5.46
N ARG A 97 -0.32 -10.57 6.47
CA ARG A 97 -0.66 -9.32 7.18
C ARG A 97 0.52 -8.79 7.97
N GLU A 98 1.21 -9.65 8.71
CA GLU A 98 2.40 -9.29 9.50
C GLU A 98 3.49 -8.71 8.61
N ALA A 99 3.68 -9.34 7.45
CA ALA A 99 4.67 -8.92 6.47
C ALA A 99 4.23 -7.64 5.74
N ALA A 100 2.96 -7.51 5.37
CA ALA A 100 2.41 -6.33 4.71
C ALA A 100 2.49 -5.09 5.59
N ASP A 101 2.09 -5.18 6.86
CA ASP A 101 2.19 -4.10 7.85
C ASP A 101 3.65 -3.63 7.97
N TRP A 102 4.58 -4.55 8.24
CA TRP A 102 5.99 -4.21 8.38
C TRP A 102 6.56 -3.60 7.10
N PHE A 103 6.25 -4.17 5.94
CA PHE A 103 6.76 -3.67 4.67
C PHE A 103 6.25 -2.26 4.39
N GLU A 104 4.96 -2.02 4.61
CA GLU A 104 4.33 -0.71 4.43
C GLU A 104 5.00 0.34 5.30
N HIS A 105 5.17 0.09 6.61
CA HIS A 105 5.81 1.05 7.52
C HIS A 105 7.19 1.51 7.04
N HIS A 106 7.96 0.64 6.38
CA HIS A 106 9.31 1.00 5.94
C HIS A 106 9.36 1.73 4.59
N LEU A 107 8.30 1.71 3.79
CA LEU A 107 8.26 2.39 2.49
C LEU A 107 8.05 3.89 2.63
N LEU A 108 8.81 4.69 1.87
CA LEU A 108 8.52 6.12 1.70
C LEU A 108 7.27 6.33 0.85
N ASP A 109 7.08 5.47 -0.16
CA ASP A 109 5.89 5.42 -1.02
C ASP A 109 4.78 4.52 -0.45
N GLY A 110 4.78 4.30 0.87
CA GLY A 110 3.86 3.40 1.55
C GLY A 110 2.40 3.85 1.43
N ASP A 111 1.64 3.15 0.60
CA ASP A 111 0.18 3.28 0.48
C ASP A 111 -0.50 1.98 0.90
N LYS A 112 -1.47 2.05 1.82
CA LYS A 112 -2.07 0.86 2.43
C LYS A 112 -2.78 0.00 1.40
N ALA A 113 -3.52 0.61 0.46
CA ALA A 113 -4.22 -0.13 -0.58
C ALA A 113 -3.22 -0.84 -1.50
N SER A 114 -2.29 -0.09 -2.08
CA SER A 114 -1.31 -0.63 -3.04
C SER A 114 -0.45 -1.71 -2.41
N ASN A 115 -0.04 -1.55 -1.15
CA ASN A 115 0.72 -2.57 -0.45
C ASN A 115 -0.14 -3.80 -0.12
N HIS A 116 -1.17 -3.68 0.72
CA HIS A 116 -1.91 -4.83 1.24
C HIS A 116 -2.60 -5.65 0.14
N LEU A 117 -3.17 -4.99 -0.87
CA LEU A 117 -3.81 -5.69 -2.00
C LEU A 117 -2.78 -6.41 -2.88
N SER A 118 -1.56 -5.87 -3.02
CA SER A 118 -0.47 -6.57 -3.73
C SER A 118 0.02 -7.80 -2.98
N TRP A 119 0.13 -7.73 -1.64
CA TRP A 119 0.45 -8.90 -0.82
C TRP A 119 -0.62 -10.00 -0.95
N GLN A 120 -1.89 -9.61 -0.94
CA GLN A 120 -3.01 -10.53 -1.19
C GLN A 120 -3.01 -11.11 -2.61
N TRP A 121 -2.65 -10.31 -3.61
CA TRP A 121 -2.49 -10.79 -4.98
C TRP A 121 -1.40 -11.88 -5.06
N VAL A 122 -0.25 -11.68 -4.40
CA VAL A 122 0.81 -12.68 -4.31
C VAL A 122 0.36 -13.94 -3.57
N ALA A 123 -0.39 -13.77 -2.49
CA ALA A 123 -0.95 -14.84 -1.67
C ALA A 123 -2.16 -15.56 -2.32
N SER A 124 -2.54 -15.23 -3.57
CA SER A 124 -3.72 -15.75 -4.27
C SER A 124 -5.08 -15.41 -3.65
N LEU A 125 -5.12 -14.45 -2.73
CA LEU A 125 -6.34 -13.94 -2.10
C LEU A 125 -7.06 -12.89 -2.97
N PHE A 126 -6.38 -12.39 -4.00
CA PHE A 126 -6.97 -11.48 -4.99
C PHE A 126 -6.50 -11.77 -6.43
N SER A 127 -6.20 -13.05 -6.69
CA SER A 127 -5.74 -13.58 -7.97
C SER A 127 -6.32 -14.99 -8.18
N SER A 128 -6.31 -15.48 -9.42
CA SER A 128 -6.69 -16.86 -9.74
C SER A 128 -5.59 -17.89 -9.44
N LYS A 129 -4.34 -17.44 -9.31
CA LYS A 129 -3.17 -18.29 -9.06
C LYS A 129 -2.22 -17.61 -8.07
N PRO A 130 -1.44 -18.37 -7.27
CA PRO A 130 -0.37 -17.80 -6.46
C PRO A 130 0.72 -17.23 -7.36
N TYR A 131 1.35 -16.15 -6.91
CA TYR A 131 2.58 -15.67 -7.52
C TYR A 131 3.77 -16.27 -6.78
N TYR A 132 4.72 -16.80 -7.54
CA TYR A 132 6.03 -17.27 -7.09
C TYR A 132 7.04 -17.09 -8.23
N PHE A 133 8.31 -17.29 -7.94
CA PHE A 133 9.40 -17.05 -8.87
C PHE A 133 10.49 -18.11 -8.69
N ASN A 134 11.36 -18.23 -9.69
CA ASN A 134 12.55 -19.07 -9.65
C ASN A 134 13.83 -18.22 -9.77
N LYS A 135 14.99 -18.87 -9.61
CA LYS A 135 16.31 -18.24 -9.69
C LYS A 135 16.55 -17.57 -11.04
N GLU A 136 16.16 -18.20 -12.15
CA GLU A 136 16.34 -17.65 -13.50
C GLU A 136 15.61 -16.30 -13.66
N ASN A 137 14.36 -16.21 -13.21
CA ASN A 137 13.60 -14.97 -13.22
C ASN A 137 14.29 -13.88 -12.40
N LEU A 138 14.68 -14.20 -11.17
CA LEU A 138 15.38 -13.27 -10.28
C LEU A 138 16.71 -12.82 -10.90
N ALA A 139 17.49 -13.74 -11.43
CA ALA A 139 18.78 -13.46 -12.06
C ALA A 139 18.63 -12.51 -13.26
N ARG A 140 17.71 -12.83 -14.18
CA ARG A 140 17.41 -12.02 -15.36
C ARG A 140 17.03 -10.59 -15.01
N TYR A 141 16.07 -10.40 -14.11
CA TYR A 141 15.53 -9.07 -13.79
C TYR A 141 16.37 -8.29 -12.77
N THR A 142 17.39 -8.91 -12.18
CA THR A 142 18.40 -8.21 -11.37
C THR A 142 19.72 -8.00 -12.10
N GLY A 143 19.82 -8.43 -13.38
CA GLY A 143 21.08 -8.38 -14.13
C GLY A 143 22.19 -9.18 -13.44
N GLU A 144 21.85 -10.35 -12.90
CA GLU A 144 22.74 -11.26 -12.18
C GLU A 144 23.34 -10.72 -10.86
N LYS A 145 22.92 -9.52 -10.41
CA LYS A 145 23.46 -8.83 -9.22
C LYS A 145 23.61 -9.73 -7.99
N TYR A 146 22.67 -10.66 -7.78
CA TYR A 146 22.67 -11.57 -6.63
C TYR A 146 23.06 -13.00 -6.96
N CYS A 147 23.03 -13.40 -8.24
CA CYS A 147 23.12 -14.80 -8.64
C CYS A 147 24.51 -15.20 -9.17
N ALA A 148 25.21 -14.34 -9.91
CA ALA A 148 26.47 -14.68 -10.59
C ALA A 148 27.54 -15.30 -9.68
N ASN A 149 27.68 -14.77 -8.45
CA ASN A 149 28.71 -15.19 -7.50
C ASN A 149 28.11 -15.85 -6.24
N CYS A 150 26.83 -16.20 -6.28
CA CYS A 150 26.14 -16.81 -5.14
C CYS A 150 26.71 -18.20 -4.84
N LYS A 151 27.11 -18.44 -3.59
CA LYS A 151 27.71 -19.72 -3.15
C LYS A 151 26.78 -20.61 -2.33
N ILE A 152 25.59 -20.12 -2.02
CA ILE A 152 24.60 -20.89 -1.26
C ILE A 152 23.81 -21.83 -2.19
N THR A 153 23.28 -22.91 -1.62
CA THR A 153 22.23 -23.70 -2.28
C THR A 153 20.96 -22.87 -2.35
N CYS A 154 20.64 -22.36 -3.54
CA CYS A 154 19.53 -21.44 -3.73
C CYS A 154 18.18 -22.18 -3.63
N PRO A 155 17.26 -21.78 -2.73
CA PRO A 155 15.96 -22.44 -2.57
C PRO A 155 14.98 -22.17 -3.73
N PHE A 156 15.39 -21.33 -4.70
CA PHE A 156 14.63 -20.94 -5.88
C PHE A 156 15.17 -21.60 -7.17
N ASP A 157 16.22 -22.42 -7.07
CA ASP A 157 16.95 -23.00 -8.20
C ASP A 157 16.28 -24.28 -8.72
N ASP A 158 15.09 -24.13 -9.28
CA ASP A 158 14.33 -25.23 -9.87
C ASP A 158 13.36 -24.70 -10.95
N SER A 159 12.69 -25.61 -11.67
CA SER A 159 11.64 -25.24 -12.62
C SER A 159 10.40 -24.70 -11.89
N TYR A 160 9.55 -23.96 -12.61
CA TYR A 160 8.29 -23.48 -12.03
C TYR A 160 7.40 -24.63 -11.57
N GLU A 161 7.33 -25.71 -12.35
CA GLU A 161 6.54 -26.91 -12.05
C GLU A 161 7.03 -27.58 -10.76
N ALA A 162 8.33 -27.81 -10.64
CA ALA A 162 8.91 -28.43 -9.45
C ALA A 162 8.75 -27.56 -8.20
N LEU A 163 8.92 -26.23 -8.32
CA LEU A 163 8.64 -25.30 -7.22
C LEU A 163 7.16 -25.30 -6.84
N SER A 164 6.25 -25.33 -7.82
CA SER A 164 4.81 -25.40 -7.58
C SER A 164 4.45 -26.66 -6.78
N ASP A 165 4.95 -27.81 -7.20
CA ASP A 165 4.71 -29.07 -6.50
C ASP A 165 5.27 -29.02 -5.08
N LYS A 166 6.50 -28.51 -4.91
CA LYS A 166 7.14 -28.37 -3.59
C LYS A 166 6.39 -27.43 -2.65
N LEU A 167 5.89 -26.31 -3.16
CA LEU A 167 5.28 -25.26 -2.34
C LEU A 167 3.80 -25.52 -2.04
N PHE A 168 3.10 -26.26 -2.91
CA PHE A 168 1.64 -26.31 -2.94
C PHE A 168 1.03 -27.73 -2.97
N ALA A 169 1.78 -28.81 -3.19
CA ALA A 169 1.19 -30.16 -3.35
C ALA A 169 0.49 -30.71 -2.10
N ASN A 170 0.96 -30.36 -0.90
CA ASN A 170 0.51 -30.98 0.36
C ASN A 170 -0.38 -30.07 1.22
N LEU A 171 -0.93 -29.01 0.62
CA LEU A 171 -1.51 -27.89 1.35
C LEU A 171 -2.95 -27.65 0.94
N THR A 172 -3.89 -28.11 1.76
CA THR A 172 -5.31 -27.85 1.56
C THR A 172 -5.62 -26.39 1.86
N PRO A 173 -6.20 -25.63 0.91
CA PRO A 173 -6.63 -24.27 1.19
C PRO A 173 -7.65 -24.23 2.33
N ALA A 174 -7.47 -23.29 3.25
CA ALA A 174 -8.42 -23.02 4.33
C ALA A 174 -9.37 -21.87 3.92
N PRO A 175 -10.56 -21.74 4.54
CA PRO A 175 -11.44 -20.60 4.29
C PRO A 175 -10.79 -19.26 4.58
N ALA A 176 -11.24 -18.21 3.90
CA ALA A 176 -10.78 -16.84 4.09
C ALA A 176 -10.85 -16.39 5.57
N LYS A 177 -9.71 -15.97 6.12
CA LYS A 177 -9.60 -15.46 7.50
C LYS A 177 -10.01 -13.99 7.56
N LYS A 178 -10.83 -13.64 8.56
CA LYS A 178 -11.19 -12.25 8.87
C LYS A 178 -10.34 -11.72 10.03
N HIS A 179 -9.86 -10.50 9.88
CA HIS A 179 -9.07 -9.78 10.87
C HIS A 179 -9.81 -8.53 11.32
N LYS A 180 -9.74 -8.21 12.61
CA LYS A 180 -10.38 -7.02 13.18
C LYS A 180 -9.37 -5.88 13.19
N VAL A 181 -9.74 -4.75 12.60
CA VAL A 181 -8.98 -3.50 12.74
C VAL A 181 -9.42 -2.80 14.02
N SER A 182 -8.45 -2.32 14.79
CA SER A 182 -8.71 -1.50 15.97
C SER A 182 -9.16 -0.10 15.53
N ILE A 183 -10.37 0.30 15.89
CA ILE A 183 -10.91 1.64 15.64
C ILE A 183 -10.75 2.47 16.92
N PRO A 184 -10.35 3.76 16.83
CA PRO A 184 -10.33 4.66 17.98
C PRO A 184 -11.63 4.64 18.76
N LEU A 185 -11.54 4.77 20.08
CA LEU A 185 -12.72 4.92 20.92
C LEU A 185 -13.48 6.18 20.54
N LYS A 186 -14.81 6.09 20.54
CA LYS A 186 -15.67 7.23 20.22
C LYS A 186 -15.51 8.32 21.27
N VAL A 187 -15.14 9.51 20.83
CA VAL A 187 -14.97 10.70 21.67
C VAL A 187 -16.19 11.62 21.52
N ALA A 188 -16.53 12.37 22.57
CA ALA A 188 -17.56 13.41 22.49
C ALA A 188 -17.24 14.47 21.43
N MET A 189 -18.28 14.93 20.74
CA MET A 189 -18.20 16.01 19.74
C MET A 189 -17.53 17.25 20.33
N SER A 190 -16.71 17.90 19.52
CA SER A 190 -16.13 19.20 19.84
C SER A 190 -17.23 20.26 19.92
N THR A 191 -17.17 21.10 20.95
CA THR A 191 -18.08 22.25 21.12
C THR A 191 -17.45 23.56 20.64
N HIS A 192 -16.19 23.51 20.17
CA HIS A 192 -15.50 24.68 19.68
C HIS A 192 -16.06 25.14 18.32
N GLN A 193 -15.59 26.30 17.83
CA GLN A 193 -16.15 26.96 16.66
C GLN A 193 -15.15 27.15 15.52
N ALA A 194 -13.84 26.95 15.75
CA ALA A 194 -12.86 27.18 14.70
C ALA A 194 -12.96 26.09 13.61
N VAL A 195 -12.74 26.51 12.37
CA VAL A 195 -12.66 25.64 11.21
C VAL A 195 -11.20 25.50 10.81
N ALA A 196 -10.73 24.27 10.61
CA ALA A 196 -9.39 23.98 10.14
C ALA A 196 -9.40 22.99 8.97
N ILE A 197 -8.38 23.05 8.13
CA ILE A 197 -8.07 21.96 7.21
C ILE A 197 -7.22 20.95 7.96
N PHE A 198 -7.66 19.69 7.98
CA PHE A 198 -6.81 18.61 8.44
C PHE A 198 -6.07 18.01 7.26
N VAL A 199 -4.74 18.03 7.31
CA VAL A 199 -3.86 17.41 6.33
C VAL A 199 -3.52 16.02 6.84
N HIS A 200 -3.66 15.01 6.00
CA HIS A 200 -3.22 13.63 6.30
C HIS A 200 -2.21 13.13 5.26
N ASP A 201 -1.60 11.99 5.55
CA ASP A 201 -0.49 11.38 4.80
C ASP A 201 -0.87 10.94 3.37
N GLU A 202 -2.16 10.79 3.08
CA GLU A 202 -2.66 10.46 1.74
C GLU A 202 -2.90 11.70 0.84
N MET A 203 -2.62 12.92 1.33
CA MET A 203 -2.89 14.18 0.62
C MET A 203 -1.71 15.17 0.59
N LEU A 204 -0.48 14.65 0.63
CA LEU A 204 0.77 15.43 0.72
C LEU A 204 1.22 16.05 -0.62
N SER A 205 0.31 16.74 -1.33
CA SER A 205 0.63 17.44 -2.58
C SER A 205 0.46 18.94 -2.43
N ALA A 206 1.50 19.71 -2.75
CA ALA A 206 1.43 21.18 -2.77
C ALA A 206 0.39 21.71 -3.79
N ALA A 207 0.05 20.91 -4.81
CA ALA A 207 -0.99 21.22 -5.78
C ALA A 207 -2.41 20.84 -5.30
N HIS A 208 -2.56 20.27 -4.11
CA HIS A 208 -3.87 19.86 -3.61
C HIS A 208 -4.75 21.10 -3.37
N PRO A 209 -6.01 21.15 -3.87
CA PRO A 209 -6.84 22.36 -3.83
C PRO A 209 -7.09 22.95 -2.42
N LEU A 210 -7.06 22.12 -1.38
CA LEU A 210 -7.17 22.58 0.01
C LEU A 210 -5.94 23.38 0.48
N MET A 211 -4.75 23.15 -0.07
CA MET A 211 -3.54 23.85 0.33
C MET A 211 -3.58 25.35 -0.01
N HIS A 212 -4.42 25.76 -0.95
CA HIS A 212 -4.58 27.16 -1.35
C HIS A 212 -5.73 27.88 -0.63
N LYS A 213 -6.40 27.23 0.33
CA LYS A 213 -7.46 27.86 1.12
C LYS A 213 -6.86 28.66 2.29
N PRO A 214 -7.46 29.80 2.66
CA PRO A 214 -6.94 30.70 3.71
C PRO A 214 -7.29 30.23 5.14
N MET A 215 -7.56 28.94 5.34
CA MET A 215 -7.86 28.37 6.64
C MET A 215 -6.58 27.83 7.29
N PRO A 216 -6.50 27.76 8.64
CA PRO A 216 -5.44 27.04 9.33
C PRO A 216 -5.36 25.59 8.84
N LYS A 217 -4.15 25.09 8.60
CA LYS A 217 -3.91 23.72 8.15
C LYS A 217 -3.12 23.01 9.22
N ILE A 218 -3.60 21.85 9.64
CA ILE A 218 -3.02 21.10 10.75
C ILE A 218 -2.73 19.69 10.26
N PHE A 219 -1.49 19.24 10.46
CA PHE A 219 -1.09 17.85 10.37
C PHE A 219 -0.71 17.35 11.76
N VAL A 220 -1.07 16.11 12.08
CA VAL A 220 -0.70 15.48 13.36
C VAL A 220 -0.04 14.14 13.09
N PHE A 221 1.21 13.98 13.54
CA PHE A 221 1.83 12.67 13.73
C PHE A 221 1.17 11.97 14.92
N ASP A 222 0.04 11.33 14.62
CA ASP A 222 -0.73 10.51 15.54
C ASP A 222 -0.09 9.14 15.81
N ASP A 223 0.01 8.74 17.08
CA ASP A 223 0.62 7.47 17.48
C ASP A 223 -0.13 6.24 16.92
N LEU A 224 -1.46 6.32 16.78
CA LEU A 224 -2.25 5.22 16.23
C LEU A 224 -1.96 4.99 14.75
N LEU A 225 -1.82 6.08 13.99
CA LEU A 225 -1.65 6.02 12.54
C LEU A 225 -0.18 5.87 12.13
N HIS A 226 0.72 6.54 12.84
CA HIS A 226 2.11 6.75 12.44
C HIS A 226 3.13 6.19 13.44
N GLY A 227 2.71 5.74 14.64
CA GLY A 227 3.63 5.35 15.71
C GLY A 227 4.52 4.14 15.39
N ARG A 228 4.19 3.36 14.34
CA ARG A 228 5.03 2.25 13.85
C ARG A 228 5.99 2.65 12.72
N TRP A 229 5.98 3.91 12.29
CA TRP A 229 6.84 4.37 11.21
C TRP A 229 8.28 4.58 11.68
N PRO A 230 9.28 4.11 10.91
CA PRO A 230 10.67 4.40 11.19
C PRO A 230 10.98 5.88 10.89
N LEU A 231 12.02 6.40 11.54
CA LEU A 231 12.43 7.81 11.41
C LEU A 231 12.57 8.27 9.96
N LYS A 232 13.09 7.45 9.05
CA LYS A 232 13.23 7.82 7.63
C LYS A 232 11.90 8.17 6.96
N ARG A 233 10.82 7.48 7.34
CA ARG A 233 9.49 7.73 6.77
C ARG A 233 8.87 8.97 7.39
N ILE A 234 9.04 9.16 8.70
CA ILE A 234 8.65 10.38 9.40
C ILE A 234 9.35 11.60 8.77
N GLN A 235 10.67 11.50 8.52
CA GLN A 235 11.45 12.54 7.86
C GLN A 235 10.92 12.85 6.45
N PHE A 236 10.69 11.82 5.62
CA PHE A 236 10.15 12.02 4.28
C PHE A 236 8.80 12.76 4.30
N VAL A 237 7.89 12.36 5.20
CA VAL A 237 6.60 13.04 5.35
C VAL A 237 6.77 14.46 5.87
N ALA A 238 7.69 14.70 6.81
CA ALA A 238 8.01 16.04 7.29
C ALA A 238 8.58 16.93 6.17
N ASP A 239 9.42 16.40 5.29
CA ASP A 239 9.93 17.11 4.12
C ASP A 239 8.78 17.48 3.17
N CYS A 240 7.88 16.53 2.87
CA CYS A 240 6.69 16.83 2.07
C CYS A 240 5.82 17.92 2.71
N LEU A 241 5.60 17.88 4.03
CA LEU A 241 4.83 18.89 4.76
C LEU A 241 5.51 20.27 4.73
N SER A 242 6.84 20.32 4.72
CA SER A 242 7.60 21.58 4.65
C SER A 242 7.43 22.30 3.31
N GLU A 243 7.08 21.56 2.25
CA GLU A 243 6.77 22.11 0.93
C GLU A 243 5.31 22.62 0.82
N LEU A 244 4.46 22.28 1.80
CA LEU A 244 3.06 22.72 1.83
C LEU A 244 2.93 24.11 2.47
N GLN A 245 2.07 24.94 1.89
CA GLN A 245 1.85 26.30 2.35
C GLN A 245 1.11 26.33 3.70
N ASP A 246 1.71 26.95 4.71
CA ASP A 246 1.10 27.29 6.01
C ASP A 246 0.51 26.08 6.76
N VAL A 247 1.19 24.92 6.74
CA VAL A 247 0.81 23.73 7.51
C VAL A 247 1.50 23.70 8.87
N GLU A 248 0.71 23.72 9.94
CA GLU A 248 1.18 23.47 11.29
C GLU A 248 1.32 21.97 11.54
N VAL A 249 2.50 21.54 12.01
CA VAL A 249 2.81 20.12 12.26
C VAL A 249 2.89 19.87 13.77
N TRP A 250 2.15 18.86 14.22
CA TRP A 250 2.06 18.48 15.63
C TRP A 250 2.30 16.99 15.83
N MET A 251 2.55 16.59 17.07
CA MET A 251 2.69 15.18 17.48
C MET A 251 1.73 14.89 18.64
N GLY A 252 1.16 13.69 18.67
CA GLY A 252 0.27 13.23 19.74
C GLY A 252 -1.11 12.84 19.24
N ASP A 253 -2.07 12.71 20.16
CA ASP A 253 -3.45 12.31 19.85
C ASP A 253 -4.20 13.39 19.06
N THR A 254 -4.65 13.03 17.85
CA THR A 254 -5.31 13.97 16.92
C THR A 254 -6.49 14.70 17.55
N PRO A 255 -7.48 14.03 18.20
CA PRO A 255 -8.56 14.73 18.88
C PRO A 255 -8.10 15.73 19.94
N THR A 256 -7.09 15.38 20.73
CA THR A 256 -6.55 16.27 21.76
C THR A 256 -5.95 17.53 21.14
N VAL A 257 -5.08 17.35 20.14
CA VAL A 257 -4.43 18.46 19.42
C VAL A 257 -5.47 19.40 18.79
N LEU A 258 -6.49 18.85 18.13
CA LEU A 258 -7.53 19.68 17.50
C LEU A 258 -8.35 20.47 18.52
N LYS A 259 -8.69 19.88 19.68
CA LYS A 259 -9.44 20.57 20.75
C LYS A 259 -8.64 21.69 21.39
N GLU A 260 -7.35 21.48 21.66
CA GLU A 260 -6.47 22.52 22.21
C GLU A 260 -6.36 23.74 21.28
N ARG A 261 -6.54 23.54 19.96
CA ARG A 261 -6.59 24.60 18.95
C ARG A 261 -7.98 25.20 18.75
N GLY A 262 -8.96 24.81 19.58
CA GLY A 262 -10.33 25.29 19.48
C GLY A 262 -11.02 24.87 18.18
N VAL A 263 -10.61 23.76 17.55
CA VAL A 263 -11.23 23.27 16.32
C VAL A 263 -12.55 22.59 16.65
N GLY A 264 -13.61 23.06 16.00
CA GLY A 264 -14.96 22.46 16.03
C GLY A 264 -15.33 21.79 14.72
N GLN A 265 -14.77 22.25 13.61
CA GLN A 265 -15.02 21.72 12.27
C GLN A 265 -13.71 21.45 11.54
N VAL A 266 -13.62 20.28 10.91
CA VAL A 266 -12.52 19.90 10.02
C VAL A 266 -13.00 19.83 8.58
N ILE A 267 -12.20 20.35 7.64
CA ILE A 267 -12.34 20.11 6.21
C ILE A 267 -11.12 19.30 5.76
N THR A 268 -11.31 18.19 5.05
CA THR A 268 -10.18 17.34 4.64
C THR A 268 -10.52 16.53 3.38
N GLN A 269 -9.52 15.92 2.75
CA GLN A 269 -9.71 15.04 1.60
C GLN A 269 -10.41 13.75 2.06
N GLN A 270 -11.27 13.19 1.20
CA GLN A 270 -11.90 11.91 1.43
C GLN A 270 -10.85 10.80 1.48
N THR A 271 -11.03 9.88 2.42
CA THR A 271 -10.17 8.71 2.59
C THR A 271 -11.00 7.46 2.91
N PRO A 272 -10.60 6.27 2.44
CA PRO A 272 -11.14 4.98 2.89
C PRO A 272 -10.62 4.56 4.27
N ASN A 273 -9.61 5.25 4.83
CA ASN A 273 -9.00 4.92 6.12
C ASN A 273 -9.96 5.18 7.29
N ARG A 274 -10.60 4.12 7.79
CA ARG A 274 -11.62 4.22 8.84
C ARG A 274 -11.08 4.66 10.20
N GLN A 275 -9.80 4.41 10.49
CA GLN A 275 -9.18 4.90 11.72
C GLN A 275 -9.07 6.42 11.71
N LEU A 276 -8.58 6.99 10.60
CA LEU A 276 -8.54 8.44 10.41
C LEU A 276 -9.94 9.06 10.44
N ARG A 277 -10.93 8.44 9.77
CA ARG A 277 -12.32 8.92 9.82
C ARG A 277 -12.89 8.94 11.24
N ALA A 278 -12.58 7.92 12.05
CA ALA A 278 -13.00 7.87 13.45
C ALA A 278 -12.32 8.93 14.32
N LEU A 279 -11.02 9.22 14.10
CA LEU A 279 -10.32 10.30 14.81
C LEU A 279 -10.94 11.69 14.52
N LEU A 280 -11.44 11.90 13.30
CA LEU A 280 -12.01 13.17 12.87
C LEU A 280 -13.52 13.30 13.14
N GLU A 281 -14.25 12.19 13.36
CA GLU A 281 -15.69 12.18 13.65
C GLU A 281 -16.14 13.26 14.66
N PRO A 282 -15.39 13.52 15.77
CA PRO A 282 -15.74 14.55 16.75
C PRO A 282 -15.76 16.00 16.24
N PHE A 283 -15.27 16.29 15.04
CA PHE A 283 -15.03 17.64 14.55
C PHE A 283 -15.87 17.98 13.32
N ASN A 284 -17.15 17.57 13.29
CA ASN A 284 -18.11 17.90 12.22
C ASN A 284 -17.51 17.85 10.81
N THR A 285 -16.84 16.73 10.47
CA THR A 285 -15.92 16.68 9.34
C THR A 285 -16.62 16.84 8.00
N THR A 286 -16.12 17.75 7.18
CA THR A 286 -16.49 17.92 5.77
C THR A 286 -15.46 17.23 4.89
N TRP A 287 -15.88 16.16 4.21
CA TRP A 287 -15.04 15.35 3.32
C TRP A 287 -15.09 15.89 1.89
N GLN A 288 -13.94 16.33 1.37
CA GLN A 288 -13.79 16.77 -0.01
C GLN A 288 -13.46 15.57 -0.90
N PRO A 289 -14.16 15.37 -2.04
CA PRO A 289 -13.85 14.28 -2.95
C PRO A 289 -12.39 14.29 -3.40
N GLU A 290 -11.81 13.11 -3.58
CA GLU A 290 -10.48 12.98 -4.21
C GLU A 290 -10.50 13.47 -5.66
N VAL A 291 -9.35 13.96 -6.14
CA VAL A 291 -9.17 14.22 -7.57
C VAL A 291 -9.24 12.88 -8.30
N LYS A 292 -10.23 12.74 -9.18
CA LYS A 292 -10.43 11.53 -9.95
C LYS A 292 -9.32 11.35 -10.99
N PHE A 293 -8.80 10.14 -11.10
CA PHE A 293 -7.84 9.78 -12.15
C PHE A 293 -8.50 9.65 -13.53
N THR A 294 -9.74 9.18 -13.56
CA THR A 294 -10.53 8.88 -14.78
C THR A 294 -11.96 9.39 -14.63
N THR A 295 -12.63 9.66 -15.76
CA THR A 295 -14.07 10.00 -15.76
C THR A 295 -14.97 8.77 -15.87
N ALA A 296 -14.38 7.61 -16.16
CA ALA A 296 -15.10 6.36 -16.35
C ALA A 296 -15.83 5.92 -15.07
N GLU A 297 -17.10 5.52 -15.23
CA GLU A 297 -17.85 4.86 -14.17
C GLU A 297 -17.45 3.39 -14.06
N ILE A 298 -17.08 2.98 -12.85
CA ILE A 298 -16.56 1.64 -12.54
C ILE A 298 -17.53 0.95 -11.59
N SER A 299 -18.00 -0.24 -11.98
CA SER A 299 -18.84 -1.06 -11.11
C SER A 299 -18.02 -1.95 -10.19
N GLU A 300 -18.58 -2.30 -9.03
CA GLU A 300 -17.97 -3.22 -8.05
C GLU A 300 -17.51 -4.55 -8.69
N LYS A 301 -18.28 -5.08 -9.65
CA LYS A 301 -17.93 -6.31 -10.37
C LYS A 301 -16.61 -6.20 -11.16
N ARG A 302 -16.30 -5.01 -11.67
CA ARG A 302 -15.03 -4.72 -12.36
C ARG A 302 -13.89 -4.53 -11.38
N LEU A 303 -14.18 -4.16 -10.12
CA LEU A 303 -13.16 -4.03 -9.09
C LEU A 303 -12.58 -5.36 -8.61
N LYS A 304 -13.15 -6.50 -9.01
CA LYS A 304 -12.62 -7.82 -8.65
C LYS A 304 -11.27 -8.15 -9.29
N ARG A 305 -10.95 -7.61 -10.47
CA ARG A 305 -9.69 -7.89 -11.17
C ARG A 305 -9.27 -6.65 -11.96
N PHE A 306 -7.98 -6.30 -11.88
CA PHE A 306 -7.43 -5.14 -12.58
C PHE A 306 -7.71 -5.14 -14.08
N SER A 307 -7.61 -6.28 -14.77
CA SER A 307 -7.88 -6.35 -16.21
C SER A 307 -9.27 -5.83 -16.59
N ARG A 308 -10.29 -6.15 -15.78
CA ARG A 308 -11.68 -5.69 -15.99
C ARG A 308 -11.85 -4.20 -15.70
N TYR A 309 -11.07 -3.67 -14.77
CA TYR A 309 -10.99 -2.24 -14.50
C TYR A 309 -10.31 -1.53 -15.68
N TRP A 310 -9.17 -2.05 -16.16
CA TRP A 310 -8.38 -1.47 -17.23
C TRP A 310 -9.11 -1.47 -18.58
N GLU A 311 -9.89 -2.51 -18.89
CA GLU A 311 -10.79 -2.54 -20.05
C GLU A 311 -11.74 -1.33 -20.13
N LYS A 312 -12.07 -0.73 -18.98
CA LYS A 312 -12.97 0.42 -18.90
C LYS A 312 -12.21 1.74 -18.81
N VAL A 313 -11.12 1.78 -18.04
CA VAL A 313 -10.36 3.01 -17.76
C VAL A 313 -9.32 3.31 -18.83
N GLY A 314 -8.68 2.30 -19.40
CA GLY A 314 -7.68 2.48 -20.45
C GLY A 314 -8.20 3.27 -21.66
N PRO A 315 -9.38 2.94 -22.23
CA PRO A 315 -9.96 3.73 -23.32
C PRO A 315 -10.30 5.18 -22.93
N ASP A 316 -10.71 5.44 -21.69
CA ASP A 316 -11.00 6.80 -21.20
C ASP A 316 -9.73 7.65 -21.13
N LEU A 317 -8.61 7.06 -20.69
CA LEU A 317 -7.35 7.77 -20.51
C LEU A 317 -6.52 7.89 -21.79
N LEU A 318 -6.54 6.86 -22.64
CA LEU A 318 -5.65 6.74 -23.80
C LEU A 318 -6.36 6.97 -25.14
N GLY A 319 -7.69 6.97 -25.18
CA GLY A 319 -8.47 7.20 -26.40
C GLY A 319 -8.11 6.21 -27.51
N GLU A 320 -7.85 6.73 -28.72
CA GLU A 320 -7.46 5.94 -29.89
C GLU A 320 -6.10 5.24 -29.75
N HIS A 321 -5.28 5.63 -28.76
CA HIS A 321 -3.99 5.01 -28.49
C HIS A 321 -4.08 3.81 -27.54
N TYR A 322 -5.27 3.52 -27.00
CA TYR A 322 -5.46 2.35 -26.16
C TYR A 322 -5.20 1.05 -26.95
N ARG A 323 -4.18 0.31 -26.53
CA ARG A 323 -3.94 -1.07 -26.97
C ARG A 323 -4.29 -2.00 -25.83
N GLN A 324 -5.12 -3.02 -26.10
CA GLN A 324 -5.36 -4.06 -25.11
C GLN A 324 -4.03 -4.78 -24.80
N PRO A 325 -3.65 -4.91 -23.52
CA PRO A 325 -2.41 -5.56 -23.13
C PRO A 325 -2.42 -7.08 -23.34
#